data_AF-A0A1F6BIK9-F1
#
_entry.id   AF-A0A1F6BIK9-F1
#
_cell.length_a   1.000
_cell.length_b   1.000
_cell.length_c   1.000
_cell.angle_alpha   90.00
_cell.angle_beta   90.00
_cell.angle_gamma   90.00
#
_symmetry.space_group_name_H-M   'P 1'
#
loop_
_entity.id
_entity.type
_entity.pdbx_description
1 polymer ?
#
loop_
_entity_poly.entity_id
_entity_poly.type
_entity_poly.pdbx_seq_one_letter_code
_entity_poly.pdbx_strand_id
1 'polypeptide(L)'
;MRSDVGALEKKWLRLRSLVRHIRHVSFVDFVLVSGSMATGEATEESDFDLLVGARAGRIFTVRFFAAGLFEFLGVRRRSADGKGKSRDKICLNHFVTPQSYRLGEPHNEYWAYLYRHLMPIYGKKEAIEVFFDANTWANEPIYRGPSSIRREWSLISVVGEWLFGGRLGNWLEKRLKRYEVKRIERNLASSLGYKPVVRYDDAELRFHTDTRRIEEWCLRNTLTKQ
;
A
#
# COMPACT_ATOMS: atom_id res chain seq x y z
N MET A 1 -20.70 -5.59 -19.49
CA MET A 1 -20.55 -4.12 -19.31
C MET A 1 -21.36 -3.55 -18.15
N ARG A 2 -22.71 -3.60 -18.08
CA ARG A 2 -23.46 -3.09 -16.90
C ARG A 2 -23.27 -3.92 -15.61
N SER A 3 -23.03 -5.22 -15.74
CA SER A 3 -22.72 -6.14 -14.61
C SER A 3 -21.41 -5.80 -13.91
N ASP A 4 -20.40 -5.41 -14.69
CA ASP A 4 -19.00 -5.32 -14.23
C ASP A 4 -18.76 -4.01 -13.45
N VAL A 5 -19.45 -2.93 -13.87
CA VAL A 5 -19.46 -1.65 -13.13
C VAL A 5 -20.04 -1.83 -11.73
N GLY A 6 -21.14 -2.58 -11.60
CA GLY A 6 -21.75 -2.85 -10.30
C GLY A 6 -20.89 -3.74 -9.39
N ALA A 7 -20.11 -4.66 -9.96
CA ALA A 7 -19.16 -5.46 -9.19
C ALA A 7 -18.00 -4.61 -8.66
N LEU A 8 -17.40 -3.76 -9.51
CA LEU A 8 -16.32 -2.86 -9.12
C LEU A 8 -16.76 -1.86 -8.02
N GLU A 9 -17.96 -1.30 -8.14
CA GLU A 9 -18.52 -0.40 -7.13
C GLU A 9 -18.68 -1.09 -5.77
N LYS A 10 -19.21 -2.32 -5.75
CA LYS A 10 -19.29 -3.13 -4.52
C LYS A 10 -17.92 -3.37 -3.89
N LYS A 11 -16.89 -3.63 -4.70
CA LYS A 11 -15.51 -3.79 -4.19
C LYS A 11 -14.98 -2.49 -3.60
N TRP A 12 -15.26 -1.33 -4.20
CA TRP A 12 -14.90 -0.03 -3.64
C TRP A 12 -15.60 0.25 -2.30
N LEU A 13 -16.88 -0.05 -2.17
CA LEU A 13 -17.62 0.08 -0.92
C LEU A 13 -17.02 -0.82 0.17
N ARG A 14 -16.69 -2.06 -0.18
CA ARG A 14 -16.02 -3.00 0.75
C ARG A 14 -14.64 -2.49 1.15
N LEU A 15 -13.82 -2.06 0.21
CA LEU A 15 -12.50 -1.51 0.46
C LEU A 15 -12.55 -0.31 1.41
N ARG A 16 -13.45 0.65 1.15
CA ARG A 16 -13.67 1.82 2.02
C ARG A 16 -14.09 1.41 3.44
N SER A 17 -15.00 0.43 3.55
CA SER A 17 -15.45 -0.12 4.83
C SER A 17 -14.29 -0.73 5.64
N LEU A 18 -13.39 -1.47 4.99
CA LEU A 18 -12.23 -2.08 5.64
C LEU A 18 -11.19 -1.03 6.02
N VAL A 19 -10.81 -0.15 5.08
CA VAL A 19 -9.76 0.85 5.26
C VAL A 19 -10.12 1.86 6.36
N ARG A 20 -11.41 2.12 6.64
CA ARG A 20 -11.78 3.02 7.76
C ARG A 20 -11.08 2.66 9.07
N HIS A 21 -10.84 1.37 9.33
CA HIS A 21 -10.24 0.91 10.59
C HIS A 21 -8.76 1.32 10.71
N ILE A 22 -8.09 1.68 9.61
CA ILE A 22 -6.72 2.17 9.64
C ILE A 22 -6.57 3.43 10.47
N ARG A 23 -7.66 4.17 10.72
CA ARG A 23 -7.68 5.34 11.62
C ARG A 23 -7.21 5.04 13.04
N HIS A 24 -7.26 3.78 13.47
CA HIS A 24 -6.81 3.32 14.77
C HIS A 24 -5.30 3.05 14.81
N VAL A 25 -4.62 3.01 13.65
CA VAL A 25 -3.17 2.82 13.56
C VAL A 25 -2.48 4.17 13.72
N SER A 26 -1.65 4.28 14.75
CA SER A 26 -0.85 5.49 15.03
C SER A 26 0.18 5.72 13.93
N PHE A 27 0.55 6.99 13.70
CA PHE A 27 1.63 7.39 12.77
C PHE A 27 1.40 7.13 11.28
N VAL A 28 0.18 6.75 10.87
CA VAL A 28 -0.21 6.74 9.46
C VAL A 28 -0.41 8.18 8.99
N ASP A 29 0.33 8.59 7.96
CA ASP A 29 0.14 9.89 7.31
C ASP A 29 -0.88 9.80 6.19
N PHE A 30 -0.85 8.74 5.37
CA PHE A 30 -1.87 8.47 4.35
C PHE A 30 -1.93 7.01 3.90
N VAL A 31 -2.96 6.69 3.11
CA VAL A 31 -3.17 5.41 2.43
C VAL A 31 -3.66 5.68 1.01
N LEU A 32 -2.99 5.05 0.04
CA LEU A 32 -3.35 5.08 -1.37
C LEU A 32 -3.71 3.67 -1.83
N VAL A 33 -4.74 3.56 -2.66
CA VAL A 33 -5.09 2.33 -3.37
C VAL A 33 -4.25 2.24 -4.64
N SER A 34 -3.72 1.06 -4.92
CA SER A 34 -2.91 0.75 -6.11
C SER A 34 -3.44 -0.48 -6.85
N GLY A 35 -2.72 -0.93 -7.87
CA GLY A 35 -3.05 -2.16 -8.61
C GLY A 35 -4.38 -2.08 -9.35
N SER A 36 -5.03 -3.23 -9.53
CA SER A 36 -6.20 -3.35 -10.40
C SER A 36 -7.41 -2.52 -9.93
N MET A 37 -7.52 -2.28 -8.62
CA MET A 37 -8.59 -1.40 -8.09
C MET A 37 -8.41 0.03 -8.58
N ALA A 38 -7.18 0.52 -8.54
CA ALA A 38 -6.81 1.88 -8.92
C ALA A 38 -6.85 2.10 -10.44
N THR A 39 -6.49 1.08 -11.22
CA THR A 39 -6.54 1.13 -12.70
C THR A 39 -7.94 0.85 -13.28
N GLY A 40 -8.92 0.46 -12.45
CA GLY A 40 -10.26 0.10 -12.92
C GLY A 40 -10.35 -1.29 -13.56
N GLU A 41 -9.29 -2.09 -13.47
CA GLU A 41 -9.17 -3.44 -14.06
C GLU A 41 -9.47 -4.55 -13.05
N ALA A 42 -10.00 -4.22 -11.87
CA ALA A 42 -10.27 -5.20 -10.82
C ALA A 42 -11.39 -6.17 -11.22
N THR A 43 -11.16 -7.46 -10.97
CA THR A 43 -12.15 -8.53 -11.15
C THR A 43 -12.71 -8.95 -9.80
N GLU A 44 -13.68 -9.87 -9.77
CA GLU A 44 -14.21 -10.41 -8.51
C GLU A 44 -13.15 -11.08 -7.63
N GLU A 45 -12.10 -11.64 -8.23
CA GLU A 45 -11.01 -12.33 -7.52
C GLU A 45 -9.87 -11.42 -7.09
N SER A 46 -9.87 -10.15 -7.52
CA SER A 46 -8.86 -9.18 -7.12
C SER A 46 -8.82 -8.95 -5.60
N ASP A 47 -7.62 -8.75 -5.10
CA ASP A 47 -7.35 -8.23 -3.77
C ASP A 47 -7.27 -6.70 -3.77
N PHE A 48 -6.92 -6.12 -2.62
CA PHE A 48 -6.81 -4.69 -2.40
C PHE A 48 -5.37 -4.33 -2.07
N ASP A 49 -4.62 -3.89 -3.08
CA ASP A 49 -3.24 -3.41 -2.91
C ASP A 49 -3.21 -2.00 -2.31
N LEU A 50 -2.58 -1.86 -1.14
CA LEU A 50 -2.44 -0.57 -0.44
C LEU A 50 -0.99 -0.13 -0.31
N LEU A 51 -0.75 1.13 -0.67
CA LEU A 51 0.46 1.87 -0.35
C LEU A 51 0.19 2.76 0.87
N VAL A 52 1.02 2.66 1.91
CA VAL A 52 0.84 3.37 3.17
C VAL A 52 1.99 4.34 3.41
N GLY A 53 1.67 5.62 3.59
CA GLY A 53 2.59 6.64 4.08
C GLY A 53 2.68 6.59 5.60
N ALA A 54 3.87 6.32 6.14
CA ALA A 54 4.16 6.28 7.56
C ALA A 54 5.02 7.49 7.96
N ARG A 55 4.80 8.01 9.18
CA ARG A 55 5.68 9.03 9.77
C ARG A 55 7.12 8.52 9.82
N ALA A 56 8.07 9.42 9.60
CA ALA A 56 9.50 9.12 9.71
C ALA A 56 9.83 8.43 11.06
N GLY A 57 10.59 7.33 11.00
CA GLY A 57 11.00 6.55 12.18
C GLY A 57 9.91 5.68 12.82
N ARG A 58 8.80 5.43 12.11
CA ARG A 58 7.66 4.61 12.58
C ARG A 58 7.19 3.58 11.56
N ILE A 59 7.94 3.32 10.49
CA ILE A 59 7.50 2.47 9.38
C ILE A 59 7.21 1.02 9.82
N PHE A 60 8.04 0.45 10.69
CA PHE A 60 7.83 -0.92 11.20
C PHE A 60 6.70 -0.97 12.23
N THR A 61 6.55 0.08 13.05
CA THR A 61 5.41 0.22 13.95
C THR A 61 4.09 0.28 13.18
N VAL A 62 4.00 1.16 12.18
CA VAL A 62 2.81 1.31 11.32
C VAL A 62 2.50 0.00 10.63
N ARG A 63 3.51 -0.64 10.03
CA ARG A 63 3.31 -1.93 9.35
C ARG A 63 2.81 -3.00 10.31
N PHE A 64 3.44 -3.17 11.45
CA PHE A 64 3.06 -4.20 12.42
C PHE A 64 1.60 -4.06 12.84
N PHE A 65 1.19 -2.85 13.23
CA PHE A 65 -0.18 -2.60 13.70
C PHE A 65 -1.22 -2.62 12.57
N ALA A 66 -0.91 -2.10 11.38
CA ALA A 66 -1.82 -2.20 10.23
C ALA A 66 -2.01 -3.67 9.81
N ALA A 67 -0.92 -4.42 9.79
CA ALA A 67 -0.96 -5.82 9.39
C ALA A 67 -1.60 -6.71 10.47
N GLY A 68 -1.43 -6.38 11.75
CA GLY A 68 -2.15 -7.00 12.86
C GLY A 68 -3.65 -6.68 12.84
N LEU A 69 -4.03 -5.44 12.56
CA LEU A 69 -5.42 -5.00 12.43
C LEU A 69 -6.16 -5.80 11.35
N PHE A 70 -5.60 -5.88 10.14
CA PHE A 70 -6.27 -6.60 9.05
C PHE A 70 -6.21 -8.13 9.23
N GLU A 71 -5.21 -8.66 9.95
CA GLU A 71 -5.21 -10.08 10.36
C GLU A 71 -6.34 -10.36 11.35
N PHE A 72 -6.53 -9.48 12.35
CA PHE A 72 -7.61 -9.59 13.32
C PHE A 72 -9.00 -9.51 12.67
N LEU A 73 -9.15 -8.65 11.65
CA LEU A 73 -10.36 -8.56 10.83
C LEU A 73 -10.53 -9.74 9.85
N GLY A 74 -9.56 -10.67 9.77
CA GLY A 74 -9.61 -11.83 8.87
C GLY A 74 -9.47 -11.49 7.38
N VAL A 75 -9.04 -10.26 7.04
CA VAL A 75 -8.99 -9.75 5.67
C VAL A 75 -7.58 -9.46 5.19
N ARG A 76 -6.53 -9.80 5.94
CA ARG A 76 -5.15 -9.62 5.46
C ARG A 76 -4.78 -10.67 4.43
N ARG A 77 -4.20 -10.22 3.31
CA ARG A 77 -3.54 -11.10 2.33
C ARG A 77 -2.18 -11.55 2.87
N ARG A 78 -1.92 -12.84 2.82
CA ARG A 78 -0.60 -13.44 3.13
C ARG A 78 0.13 -13.77 1.84
N SER A 79 1.47 -13.78 1.86
CA SER A 79 2.28 -14.14 0.70
C SER A 79 2.02 -15.57 0.19
N ALA A 80 1.57 -16.48 1.07
CA ALA A 80 1.17 -17.85 0.71
C ALA A 80 -0.24 -17.95 0.10
N ASP A 81 -1.00 -16.85 0.05
CA ASP A 81 -2.34 -16.86 -0.53
C ASP A 81 -2.24 -16.83 -2.07
N GLY A 82 -2.58 -17.96 -2.70
CA GLY A 82 -2.76 -18.05 -4.16
C GLY A 82 -3.95 -17.23 -4.66
N LYS A 83 -4.09 -17.11 -5.99
CA LYS A 83 -5.10 -16.25 -6.66
C LYS A 83 -6.54 -16.46 -6.16
N GLY A 84 -6.96 -17.70 -5.88
CA GLY A 84 -8.31 -17.99 -5.38
C GLY A 84 -8.52 -17.71 -3.88
N LYS A 85 -7.48 -17.33 -3.14
CA LYS A 85 -7.54 -17.03 -1.69
C LYS A 85 -7.31 -15.55 -1.39
N SER A 86 -7.07 -14.72 -2.41
CA SER A 86 -6.76 -13.29 -2.25
C SER A 86 -7.96 -12.36 -2.40
N ARG A 87 -9.11 -12.87 -2.86
CA ARG A 87 -10.34 -12.11 -3.05
C ARG A 87 -10.69 -11.25 -1.83
N ASP A 88 -10.90 -9.96 -2.07
CA ASP A 88 -11.31 -8.96 -1.07
C ASP A 88 -10.40 -8.84 0.16
N LYS A 89 -9.15 -9.32 0.05
CA LYS A 89 -8.15 -9.18 1.11
C LYS A 89 -7.28 -7.95 0.88
N ILE A 90 -6.84 -7.33 1.97
CA ILE A 90 -5.93 -6.20 2.02
C ILE A 90 -4.49 -6.70 1.93
N CYS A 91 -3.78 -6.29 0.88
CA CYS A 91 -2.35 -6.49 0.71
C CYS A 91 -1.62 -5.20 1.05
N LEU A 92 -0.85 -5.24 2.15
CA LEU A 92 0.01 -4.14 2.58
C LEU A 92 1.40 -4.33 1.94
N ASN A 93 1.47 -4.08 0.63
CA ASN A 93 2.62 -4.42 -0.18
C ASN A 93 3.69 -3.31 -0.21
N HIS A 94 3.32 -2.06 0.13
CA HIS A 94 4.22 -0.92 0.03
C HIS A 94 4.02 0.06 1.19
N PHE A 95 5.09 0.34 1.92
CA PHE A 95 5.17 1.40 2.91
C PHE A 95 6.27 2.36 2.53
N VAL A 96 6.00 3.65 2.68
CA VAL A 96 6.94 4.74 2.44
C VAL A 96 6.95 5.71 3.61
N THR A 97 8.03 6.46 3.74
CA THR A 97 8.18 7.55 4.71
C THR A 97 8.53 8.82 3.93
N PRO A 98 8.51 10.02 4.55
CA PRO A 98 8.92 11.25 3.86
C PRO A 98 10.28 11.14 3.14
N GLN A 99 11.20 10.32 3.64
CA GLN A 99 12.51 10.07 3.01
C GLN A 99 12.43 9.29 1.68
N SER A 100 11.36 8.53 1.46
CA SER A 100 11.13 7.67 0.29
C SER A 100 9.79 7.95 -0.40
N TYR A 101 9.17 9.10 -0.13
CA TYR A 101 7.97 9.51 -0.85
C TYR A 101 8.23 9.58 -2.35
N ARG A 102 9.41 10.05 -2.78
CA ARG A 102 9.88 9.80 -4.14
C ARG A 102 10.18 8.32 -4.31
N LEU A 103 9.35 7.64 -5.10
CA LEU A 103 9.49 6.21 -5.35
C LEU A 103 10.73 5.94 -6.21
N GLY A 104 11.52 4.96 -5.78
CA GLY A 104 12.73 4.54 -6.51
C GLY A 104 12.43 3.85 -7.84
N GLU A 105 13.45 3.84 -8.71
CA GLU A 105 13.51 3.20 -10.03
C GLU A 105 12.97 1.75 -10.07
N PRO A 106 12.49 1.27 -11.24
CA PRO A 106 12.56 1.93 -12.55
C PRO A 106 11.41 2.92 -12.82
N HIS A 107 11.71 4.08 -13.41
CA HIS A 107 10.74 5.07 -13.88
C HIS A 107 10.34 4.81 -15.34
N ASN A 108 9.70 3.66 -15.59
CA ASN A 108 9.25 3.26 -16.92
C ASN A 108 7.73 3.45 -17.12
N GLU A 109 7.24 3.23 -18.36
CA GLU A 109 5.82 3.41 -18.71
C GLU A 109 4.86 2.63 -17.80
N TYR A 110 5.23 1.42 -17.40
CA TYR A 110 4.42 0.59 -16.50
C TYR A 110 4.25 1.23 -15.12
N TRP A 111 5.35 1.67 -14.50
CA TRP A 111 5.28 2.30 -13.18
C TRP A 111 4.63 3.67 -13.23
N ALA A 112 4.88 4.45 -14.29
CA ALA A 112 4.16 5.69 -14.53
C ALA A 112 2.65 5.43 -14.65
N TYR A 113 2.24 4.40 -15.39
CA TYR A 113 0.84 3.98 -15.48
C TYR A 113 0.25 3.58 -14.12
N LEU A 114 0.93 2.80 -13.30
CA LEU A 114 0.41 2.46 -11.97
C LEU A 114 0.33 3.67 -11.04
N TYR A 115 1.36 4.52 -11.03
CA TYR A 115 1.47 5.60 -10.06
C TYR A 115 0.55 6.77 -10.38
N ARG A 116 0.31 7.07 -11.67
CA ARG A 116 -0.72 8.06 -12.06
C ARG A 116 -2.14 7.64 -11.68
N HIS A 117 -2.38 6.34 -11.48
CA HIS A 117 -3.68 5.80 -11.09
C HIS A 117 -3.85 5.68 -9.58
N LEU A 118 -2.81 5.91 -8.77
CA LEU A 118 -2.93 5.82 -7.30
C LEU A 118 -4.09 6.67 -6.79
N MET A 119 -4.97 6.05 -6.02
CA MET A 119 -6.17 6.72 -5.50
C MET A 119 -6.05 6.93 -4.00
N PRO A 120 -5.98 8.17 -3.51
CA PRO A 120 -5.95 8.42 -2.08
C PRO A 120 -7.29 8.02 -1.44
N ILE A 121 -7.26 7.36 -0.28
CA ILE A 121 -8.46 6.85 0.41
C ILE A 121 -8.53 7.23 1.90
N TYR A 122 -7.39 7.56 2.51
CA TYR A 122 -7.30 8.02 3.90
C TYR A 122 -6.01 8.84 4.07
N GLY A 123 -6.01 9.86 4.93
CA GLY A 123 -4.78 10.55 5.31
C GLY A 123 -4.89 12.05 5.45
N LYS A 124 -3.73 12.67 5.75
CA LYS A 124 -3.53 14.12 5.73
C LYS A 124 -3.35 14.57 4.28
N LYS A 125 -4.07 15.62 3.89
CA LYS A 125 -4.03 16.15 2.53
C LYS A 125 -2.62 16.59 2.15
N GLU A 126 -1.92 17.27 3.06
CA GLU A 126 -0.59 17.83 2.84
C GLU A 126 0.44 16.72 2.57
N ALA A 127 0.35 15.59 3.29
CA ALA A 127 1.26 14.48 3.10
C ALA A 127 1.03 13.76 1.75
N ILE A 128 -0.22 13.68 1.31
CA ILE A 128 -0.58 13.13 -0.01
C ILE A 128 -0.06 14.03 -1.13
N GLU A 129 -0.21 15.35 -0.99
CA GLU A 129 0.29 16.33 -1.95
C GLU A 129 1.82 16.24 -2.07
N VAL A 130 2.55 16.25 -0.95
CA VAL A 130 4.02 16.07 -0.95
C VAL A 130 4.42 14.74 -1.62
N PHE A 131 3.66 13.66 -1.40
CA PHE A 131 3.93 12.39 -2.06
C PHE A 131 3.77 12.47 -3.59
N PHE A 132 2.68 13.05 -4.10
CA PHE A 132 2.50 13.18 -5.54
C PHE A 132 3.49 14.16 -6.17
N ASP A 133 3.80 15.28 -5.51
CA ASP A 133 4.79 16.25 -5.98
C ASP A 133 6.21 15.65 -6.04
N ALA A 134 6.53 14.69 -5.16
CA ALA A 134 7.79 13.97 -5.22
C ALA A 134 7.90 13.00 -6.43
N ASN A 135 6.77 12.66 -7.07
CA ASN A 135 6.67 11.65 -8.14
C ASN A 135 6.17 12.23 -9.48
N THR A 136 6.53 13.47 -9.81
CA THR A 136 6.19 14.11 -11.10
C THR A 136 6.62 13.34 -12.34
N TRP A 137 7.62 12.46 -12.22
CA TRP A 137 8.07 11.56 -13.27
C TRP A 137 6.98 10.58 -13.75
N ALA A 138 5.97 10.30 -12.91
CA ALA A 138 4.85 9.41 -13.25
C ALA A 138 3.72 10.12 -14.03
N ASN A 139 3.92 11.39 -14.43
CA ASN A 139 2.90 12.33 -14.88
C ASN A 139 1.89 12.70 -13.78
N GLU A 140 0.97 13.60 -14.12
CA GLU A 140 -0.06 14.01 -13.19
C GLU A 140 -0.98 12.85 -12.80
N PRO A 141 -1.30 12.71 -11.50
CA PRO A 141 -2.25 11.71 -11.05
C PRO A 141 -3.63 12.01 -11.61
N ILE A 142 -4.30 10.97 -12.15
CA ILE A 142 -5.67 11.06 -12.67
C ILE A 142 -6.63 11.44 -11.55
N TYR A 143 -6.33 11.01 -10.32
CA TYR A 143 -7.15 11.27 -9.16
C TYR A 143 -6.31 11.73 -7.96
N ARG A 144 -6.34 13.03 -7.65
CA ARG A 144 -5.73 13.57 -6.43
C ARG A 144 -6.60 13.37 -5.17
N GLY A 145 -7.75 12.70 -5.31
CA GLY A 145 -8.74 12.61 -4.24
C GLY A 145 -9.87 13.63 -4.42
N PRO A 146 -11.06 13.38 -3.84
CA PRO A 146 -12.02 14.43 -3.59
C PRO A 146 -11.49 15.34 -2.46
N SER A 147 -11.97 16.59 -2.40
CA SER A 147 -11.73 17.48 -1.26
C SER A 147 -12.19 16.91 0.10
N SER A 148 -12.88 15.77 0.10
CA SER A 148 -13.42 15.07 1.26
C SER A 148 -12.54 13.95 1.83
N ILE A 149 -11.33 13.70 1.30
CA ILE A 149 -10.40 12.80 2.01
C ILE A 149 -10.00 13.46 3.32
N ARG A 150 -10.41 12.83 4.40
CA ARG A 150 -10.19 13.32 5.75
C ARG A 150 -9.54 12.23 6.56
N ARG A 151 -8.50 12.62 7.30
CA ARG A 151 -8.02 11.84 8.43
C ARG A 151 -9.10 11.87 9.50
N GLU A 152 -9.87 10.77 9.61
CA GLU A 152 -10.82 10.61 10.69
C GLU A 152 -10.10 10.57 12.04
N TRP A 153 -10.68 11.24 13.04
CA TRP A 153 -10.14 11.24 14.39
C TRP A 153 -10.26 9.85 15.02
N SER A 154 -9.26 9.46 15.81
CA SER A 154 -9.33 8.27 16.64
C SER A 154 -8.57 8.49 17.94
N LEU A 155 -9.26 8.31 19.07
CA LEU A 155 -8.64 8.36 20.39
C LEU A 155 -7.47 7.37 20.50
N ILE A 156 -7.62 6.17 19.94
CA ILE A 156 -6.61 5.11 19.97
C ILE A 156 -5.33 5.57 19.26
N SER A 157 -5.46 6.17 18.08
CA SER A 157 -4.27 6.65 17.36
C SER A 157 -3.66 7.88 18.04
N VAL A 158 -4.45 8.79 18.61
CA VAL A 158 -3.93 9.95 19.35
C VAL A 158 -3.16 9.52 20.59
N VAL A 159 -3.73 8.65 21.42
CA VAL A 159 -3.08 8.13 22.63
C VAL A 159 -1.84 7.31 22.26
N GLY A 160 -1.93 6.48 21.22
CA GLY A 160 -0.79 5.72 20.72
C GLY A 160 0.33 6.62 20.19
N GLU A 161 0.00 7.70 19.47
CA GLU A 161 0.99 8.68 19.03
C GLU A 161 1.67 9.40 20.19
N TRP A 162 0.94 9.70 21.27
CA TRP A 162 1.51 10.30 22.48
C TRP A 162 2.43 9.32 23.22
N LEU A 163 1.97 8.09 23.49
CA LEU A 163 2.73 7.05 24.20
C LEU A 163 4.00 6.62 23.44
N PHE A 164 3.86 6.40 22.14
CA PHE A 164 4.93 5.90 21.27
C PHE A 164 5.60 7.03 20.47
N GLY A 165 5.38 8.30 20.83
CA GLY A 165 6.01 9.44 20.18
C GLY A 165 7.49 9.59 20.56
N GLY A 166 7.87 9.20 21.78
CA GLY A 166 9.20 9.42 22.34
C GLY A 166 10.12 8.19 22.37
N ARG A 167 10.92 8.09 23.43
CA ARG A 167 11.94 7.04 23.63
C ARG A 167 11.35 5.63 23.62
N LEU A 168 10.16 5.45 24.21
CA LEU A 168 9.46 4.16 24.23
C LEU A 168 9.12 3.70 22.80
N GLY A 169 8.57 4.59 21.97
CA GLY A 169 8.30 4.31 20.57
C GLY A 169 9.55 4.00 19.77
N ASN A 170 10.66 4.71 20.02
CA ASN A 170 11.94 4.42 19.36
C ASN A 170 12.48 3.04 19.74
N TRP A 171 12.30 2.63 20.99
CA TRP A 171 12.64 1.27 21.42
C TRP A 171 11.74 0.22 20.75
N LEU A 172 10.42 0.49 20.67
CA LEU A 172 9.44 -0.39 20.05
C LEU A 172 9.73 -0.56 18.56
N GLU A 173 9.96 0.53 17.83
CA GLU A 173 10.35 0.52 16.41
C GLU A 173 11.57 -0.38 16.17
N LYS A 174 12.63 -0.23 16.97
CA LYS A 174 13.84 -1.07 16.86
C LYS A 174 13.58 -2.55 17.17
N ARG A 175 12.62 -2.85 18.05
CA ARG A 175 12.23 -4.23 18.38
C ARG A 175 11.41 -4.84 17.24
N LEU A 176 10.41 -4.11 16.74
CA LEU A 176 9.55 -4.52 15.63
C LEU A 176 10.36 -4.68 14.34
N LYS A 177 11.26 -3.74 14.02
CA LYS A 177 12.20 -3.87 12.90
C LYS A 177 12.94 -5.20 12.93
N ARG A 178 13.59 -5.53 14.05
CA ARG A 178 14.33 -6.80 14.18
C ARG A 178 13.44 -8.02 14.01
N TYR A 179 12.23 -7.98 14.57
CA TYR A 179 11.27 -9.07 14.43
C TYR A 179 10.80 -9.24 12.97
N GLU A 180 10.37 -8.15 12.33
CA GLU A 180 9.85 -8.16 10.97
C GLU A 180 10.93 -8.52 9.95
N VAL A 181 12.13 -7.94 10.05
CA VAL A 181 13.25 -8.26 9.16
C VAL A 181 13.60 -9.74 9.24
N LYS A 182 13.77 -10.29 10.45
CA LYS A 182 14.03 -11.72 10.64
C LYS A 182 12.93 -12.59 10.04
N ARG A 183 11.67 -12.17 10.14
CA ARG A 183 10.54 -12.87 9.54
C ARG A 183 10.56 -12.76 8.02
N ILE A 184 10.87 -11.60 7.46
CA ILE A 184 10.96 -11.37 6.01
C ILE A 184 12.07 -12.25 5.44
N GLU A 185 13.28 -12.18 5.98
CA GLU A 185 14.44 -12.94 5.51
C GLU A 185 14.19 -14.46 5.53
N ARG A 186 13.58 -14.97 6.61
CA ARG A 186 13.20 -16.39 6.71
C ARG A 186 12.19 -16.82 5.65
N ASN A 187 11.25 -15.96 5.28
CA ASN A 187 10.21 -16.28 4.30
C ASN A 187 10.58 -15.86 2.87
N LEU A 188 11.67 -15.13 2.68
CA LEU A 188 12.06 -14.60 1.38
C LEU A 188 12.31 -15.77 0.42
N ALA A 189 13.19 -16.71 0.80
CA ALA A 189 13.57 -17.86 -0.04
C ALA A 189 12.38 -18.70 -0.54
N SER A 190 11.29 -18.79 0.23
CA SER A 190 10.10 -19.57 -0.15
C SER A 190 9.03 -18.77 -0.88
N SER A 191 9.17 -17.44 -0.97
CA SER A 191 8.14 -16.54 -1.49
C SER A 191 8.58 -15.76 -2.73
N LEU A 192 9.81 -15.95 -3.22
CA LEU A 192 10.29 -15.27 -4.43
C LEU A 192 9.79 -15.96 -5.69
N GLY A 193 9.08 -15.19 -6.53
CA GLY A 193 8.68 -15.56 -7.88
C GLY A 193 9.61 -14.95 -8.92
N TYR A 194 9.05 -14.57 -10.07
CA TYR A 194 9.83 -14.02 -11.18
C TYR A 194 10.31 -12.59 -10.90
N LYS A 195 11.64 -12.35 -11.01
CA LYS A 195 12.33 -11.05 -10.82
C LYS A 195 11.76 -10.21 -9.65
N PRO A 196 11.89 -10.68 -8.40
CA PRO A 196 11.28 -10.01 -7.26
C PRO A 196 11.97 -8.69 -6.94
N VAL A 197 11.18 -7.69 -6.53
CA VAL A 197 11.66 -6.41 -6.02
C VAL A 197 11.23 -6.32 -4.56
N VAL A 198 12.19 -6.55 -3.66
CA VAL A 198 11.97 -6.52 -2.21
C VAL A 198 12.91 -5.50 -1.57
N ARG A 199 12.34 -4.53 -0.85
CA ARG A 199 13.05 -3.52 -0.06
C ARG A 199 12.49 -3.50 1.35
N TYR A 200 13.33 -3.37 2.36
CA TYR A 200 12.90 -3.44 3.77
C TYR A 200 13.79 -2.60 4.71
N ASP A 201 14.04 -1.35 4.35
CA ASP A 201 14.82 -0.41 5.17
C ASP A 201 13.93 0.52 6.02
N ASP A 202 14.53 1.50 6.71
CA ASP A 202 13.81 2.45 7.57
C ASP A 202 12.99 3.48 6.78
N ALA A 203 13.23 3.60 5.48
CA ALA A 203 12.54 4.54 4.61
C ALA A 203 11.45 3.85 3.79
N GLU A 204 11.68 2.65 3.27
CA GLU A 204 10.79 1.95 2.35
C GLU A 204 10.68 0.44 2.66
N LEU A 205 9.44 -0.04 2.75
CA LEU A 205 9.12 -1.47 2.75
C LEU A 205 8.30 -1.80 1.50
N ARG A 206 8.92 -2.41 0.48
CA ARG A 206 8.29 -2.74 -0.80
C ARG A 206 8.36 -4.25 -1.03
N PHE A 207 7.24 -4.89 -1.33
CA PHE A 207 7.15 -6.34 -1.54
C PHE A 207 6.48 -6.66 -2.88
N HIS A 208 7.24 -6.67 -3.96
CA HIS A 208 6.82 -7.27 -5.23
C HIS A 208 7.52 -8.60 -5.40
N THR A 209 6.86 -9.67 -4.95
CA THR A 209 7.43 -11.02 -4.99
C THR A 209 7.39 -11.66 -6.38
N ASP A 210 6.53 -11.17 -7.28
CA ASP A 210 6.45 -11.63 -8.67
C ASP A 210 6.13 -10.43 -9.57
N THR A 211 7.03 -10.17 -10.53
CA THR A 211 6.91 -9.07 -11.49
C THR A 211 6.54 -9.53 -12.90
N ARG A 212 6.14 -10.79 -13.11
CA ARG A 212 5.70 -11.30 -14.43
C ARG A 212 4.59 -10.45 -15.05
N ARG A 213 3.68 -9.91 -14.21
CA ARG A 213 2.63 -8.97 -14.62
C ARG A 213 3.15 -7.71 -15.31
N ILE A 214 4.37 -7.28 -14.98
CA ILE A 214 5.01 -6.10 -15.57
C ILE A 214 5.37 -6.41 -17.03
N GLU A 215 6.03 -7.55 -17.26
CA GLU A 215 6.40 -7.98 -18.61
C GLU A 215 5.17 -8.27 -19.47
N GLU A 216 4.16 -8.95 -18.92
CA GLU A 216 2.88 -9.17 -19.61
C GLU A 216 2.20 -7.86 -20.02
N TRP A 217 2.23 -6.85 -19.15
CA TRP A 217 1.69 -5.52 -19.46
C TRP A 217 2.49 -4.84 -20.57
N CYS A 218 3.83 -4.86 -20.49
CA CYS A 218 4.70 -4.29 -21.53
C CYS A 218 4.46 -4.94 -22.90
N LEU A 219 4.34 -6.27 -22.95
CA LEU A 219 4.05 -7.01 -24.19
C LEU A 219 2.70 -6.59 -24.78
N ARG A 220 1.64 -6.55 -23.97
CA ARG A 220 0.30 -6.14 -24.42
C ARG A 220 0.27 -4.72 -24.99
N ASN A 221 0.96 -3.79 -24.34
CA ASN A 221 0.94 -2.37 -24.72
C ASN A 221 1.94 -2.02 -25.85
N THR A 222 2.89 -2.90 -26.14
CA THR A 222 3.76 -2.75 -27.31
C THR A 222 3.06 -3.23 -28.58
N LEU A 223 2.29 -4.32 -28.49
CA LEU A 223 1.52 -4.88 -29.61
C LEU A 223 0.35 -4.00 -30.06
N THR A 224 -0.22 -3.18 -29.17
CA THR A 224 -1.29 -2.22 -29.53
C THR A 224 -0.77 -0.90 -30.12
N LYS A 225 0.55 -0.68 -30.11
CA LYS A 225 1.21 0.48 -30.74
C LYS A 225 1.70 0.19 -32.17
N GLN A 226 1.56 -1.05 -32.66
CA GLN A 226 1.82 -1.47 -34.06
C GLN A 226 0.50 -1.58 -34.83
#